data_AF-A0A9E5EY33-F1
#
_entry.id   AF-A0A9E5EY33-F1
#
_cell.length_a   1.000
_cell.length_b   1.000
_cell.length_c   1.000
_cell.angle_alpha   90.00
_cell.angle_beta   90.00
_cell.angle_gamma   90.00
#
_symmetry.space_group_name_H-M   'P 1'
#
loop_
_entity.id
_entity.type
_entity.pdbx_description
1 polymer ?
#
loop_
_entity_poly.entity_id
_entity_poly.type
_entity_poly.pdbx_seq_one_letter_code
_entity_poly.pdbx_strand_id
1 'polypeptide(L)'
;MALDIKISPEEITALAPWKTLFPNIDSALAEVARLEALLTLPKGTIHIISDIHGEYTKLRHVINNASGKLRPLVEGLFGNIMPPMELREFLTLIFYPREMLDAIKPRLENPATEREFCHKNLKHLFSILRVLSKRYGLEKIYKISPIDYRDLFIELLHEPSADRGNEYYSALIDTILENGKGPELVHLTVRAVRNLAIDELIIAGDCWDRGQRGDKVVDYMMVQPNVAFTWGNHDAAWLGACIGNEALIAHV
;
A
#
# COMPACT_ATOMS: atom_id res chain seq x y z
N MET A 1 -3.53 -47.83 -5.22
CA MET A 1 -4.78 -47.88 -6.00
C MET A 1 -4.75 -46.66 -6.92
N ALA A 2 -4.31 -46.81 -8.17
CA ALA A 2 -4.33 -45.71 -9.12
C ALA A 2 -5.79 -45.43 -9.47
N LEU A 3 -6.29 -44.25 -9.12
CA LEU A 3 -7.59 -43.79 -9.58
C LEU A 3 -7.48 -43.64 -11.10
N ASP A 4 -8.17 -44.51 -11.84
CA ASP A 4 -8.23 -44.47 -13.30
C ASP A 4 -9.20 -43.35 -13.71
N ILE A 5 -8.74 -42.11 -13.56
CA ILE A 5 -9.50 -40.91 -13.88
C ILE A 5 -9.47 -40.77 -15.41
N LYS A 6 -10.59 -41.05 -16.06
CA LYS A 6 -10.78 -40.74 -17.48
C LYS A 6 -10.98 -39.23 -17.64
N ILE A 7 -9.90 -38.54 -18.02
CA ILE A 7 -9.92 -37.11 -18.34
C ILE A 7 -10.28 -36.95 -19.82
N SER A 8 -11.28 -36.13 -20.14
CA SER A 8 -11.71 -35.85 -21.51
C SER A 8 -10.68 -34.98 -22.25
N PRO A 9 -10.66 -34.99 -23.61
CA PRO A 9 -9.79 -34.11 -24.39
C PRO A 9 -10.01 -32.60 -24.10
N GLU A 10 -11.24 -32.21 -23.77
CA GLU A 10 -11.61 -30.85 -23.40
C GLU A 10 -11.04 -30.47 -22.03
N GLU A 11 -11.09 -31.40 -21.07
CA GLU A 11 -10.49 -31.23 -19.75
C GLU A 11 -8.95 -31.15 -19.84
N ILE A 12 -8.31 -31.97 -20.68
CA ILE A 12 -6.86 -31.88 -20.94
C ILE A 12 -6.51 -30.50 -21.51
N THR A 13 -7.33 -29.97 -22.42
CA THR A 13 -7.12 -28.64 -23.00
C THR A 13 -7.29 -27.54 -21.96
N ALA A 14 -8.31 -27.64 -21.10
CA ALA A 14 -8.54 -26.72 -19.99
C ALA A 14 -7.42 -26.78 -18.92
N LEU A 15 -6.80 -27.95 -18.73
CA LEU A 15 -5.71 -28.18 -17.79
C LEU A 15 -4.32 -27.86 -18.36
N ALA A 16 -4.18 -27.68 -19.68
CA ALA A 16 -2.88 -27.40 -20.30
C ALA A 16 -2.17 -26.14 -19.73
N PRO A 17 -2.87 -25.02 -19.44
CA PRO A 17 -2.25 -23.86 -18.77
C PRO A 17 -1.82 -24.13 -17.32
N TRP A 18 -2.49 -25.06 -16.65
CA TRP A 18 -2.18 -25.43 -15.26
C TRP A 18 -0.89 -26.24 -15.18
N LYS A 19 -0.58 -27.04 -16.20
CA LYS A 19 0.68 -27.79 -16.29
C LYS A 19 1.90 -26.87 -16.34
N THR A 20 1.79 -25.68 -16.95
CA THR A 20 2.87 -24.68 -16.93
C THR A 20 3.04 -24.01 -15.57
N LEU A 21 1.98 -23.88 -14.78
CA LEU A 21 2.03 -23.28 -13.44
C LEU A 21 2.42 -24.29 -12.35
N PHE A 22 2.01 -25.55 -12.51
CA PHE A 22 2.21 -26.65 -11.56
C PHE A 22 2.79 -27.87 -12.29
N PRO A 23 4.11 -27.88 -12.57
CA PRO A 23 4.73 -28.90 -13.41
C PRO A 23 4.73 -30.31 -12.81
N ASN A 24 4.55 -30.44 -11.49
CA ASN A 24 4.49 -31.72 -10.79
C ASN A 24 3.54 -31.67 -9.57
N ILE A 25 3.23 -32.85 -9.03
CA ILE A 25 2.32 -32.99 -7.87
C ILE A 25 2.82 -32.18 -6.68
N ASP A 26 4.13 -32.19 -6.40
CA ASP A 26 4.71 -31.47 -5.25
C ASP A 26 4.49 -29.96 -5.36
N SER A 27 4.65 -29.38 -6.56
CA SER A 27 4.40 -27.96 -6.81
C SER A 27 2.93 -27.58 -6.66
N ALA A 28 2.00 -28.45 -7.08
CA ALA A 28 0.57 -28.25 -6.87
C ALA A 28 0.21 -28.34 -5.38
N LEU A 29 0.74 -29.34 -4.67
CA LEU A 29 0.51 -29.53 -3.24
C LEU A 29 1.08 -28.36 -2.42
N ALA A 30 2.26 -27.85 -2.78
CA ALA A 30 2.86 -26.69 -2.13
C ALA A 30 1.98 -25.44 -2.29
N GLU A 31 1.42 -25.21 -3.48
CA GLU A 31 0.51 -24.09 -3.70
C GLU A 31 -0.83 -24.26 -2.97
N VAL A 32 -1.40 -25.48 -2.96
CA VAL A 32 -2.61 -25.77 -2.17
C VAL A 32 -2.36 -25.46 -0.70
N ALA A 33 -1.26 -25.97 -0.13
CA ALA A 33 -0.91 -25.71 1.27
C ALA A 33 -0.73 -24.20 1.54
N ARG A 34 -0.12 -23.46 0.60
CA ARG A 34 0.00 -22.00 0.69
C ARG A 34 -1.36 -21.32 0.69
N LEU A 35 -2.25 -21.65 -0.25
CA LEU A 35 -3.59 -21.07 -0.36
C LEU A 35 -4.44 -21.39 0.86
N GLU A 36 -4.38 -22.63 1.37
CA GLU A 36 -5.05 -23.03 2.61
C GLU A 36 -4.55 -22.21 3.80
N ALA A 37 -3.23 -21.99 3.93
CA ALA A 37 -2.68 -21.13 4.96
C ALA A 37 -3.17 -19.68 4.83
N LEU A 38 -3.25 -19.14 3.60
CA LEU A 38 -3.77 -17.79 3.36
C LEU A 38 -5.23 -17.62 3.78
N LEU A 39 -6.05 -18.67 3.68
CA LEU A 39 -7.45 -18.64 4.14
C LEU A 39 -7.58 -18.50 5.66
N THR A 40 -6.53 -18.82 6.42
CA THR A 40 -6.51 -18.64 7.88
C THR A 40 -6.21 -17.20 8.32
N LEU A 41 -5.70 -16.37 7.40
CA LEU A 41 -5.37 -14.98 7.70
C LEU A 41 -6.65 -14.13 7.82
N PRO A 42 -6.64 -13.09 8.67
CA PRO A 42 -7.74 -12.15 8.73
C PRO A 42 -7.91 -11.45 7.37
N LYS A 43 -9.15 -11.10 7.02
CA LYS A 43 -9.42 -10.32 5.80
C LYS A 43 -8.70 -8.97 5.85
N GLY A 44 -8.22 -8.54 4.69
CA GLY A 44 -7.66 -7.22 4.49
C GLY A 44 -8.68 -6.12 4.77
N THR A 45 -8.19 -4.92 5.07
CA THR A 45 -9.06 -3.76 5.29
C THR A 45 -9.64 -3.28 3.96
N ILE A 46 -10.96 -3.32 3.82
CA ILE A 46 -11.68 -2.72 2.70
C ILE A 46 -12.12 -1.32 3.11
N HIS A 47 -11.78 -0.33 2.30
CA HIS A 47 -12.12 1.05 2.50
C HIS A 47 -13.14 1.48 1.46
N ILE A 48 -14.37 1.76 1.89
CA ILE A 48 -15.46 2.19 1.02
C ILE A 48 -15.64 3.71 1.18
N ILE A 49 -15.62 4.46 0.08
CA ILE A 49 -15.79 5.90 0.03
C ILE A 49 -16.87 6.25 -1.00
N SER A 50 -17.88 7.03 -0.61
CA SER A 50 -18.88 7.63 -1.49
C SER A 50 -18.82 9.16 -1.39
N ASP A 51 -19.60 9.85 -2.22
CA ASP A 51 -19.85 11.30 -2.11
C ASP A 51 -18.57 12.14 -2.14
N ILE A 52 -17.62 11.77 -3.02
CA ILE A 52 -16.35 12.47 -3.15
C ILE A 52 -16.57 13.84 -3.78
N HIS A 53 -17.42 13.93 -4.80
CA HIS A 53 -17.78 15.17 -5.47
C HIS A 53 -16.59 16.06 -5.82
N GLY A 54 -15.56 15.51 -6.46
CA GLY A 54 -14.36 16.28 -6.85
C GLY A 54 -13.55 16.86 -5.68
N GLU A 55 -13.83 16.50 -4.43
CA GLU A 55 -13.16 17.01 -3.22
C GLU A 55 -11.82 16.31 -2.97
N TYR A 56 -10.84 16.62 -3.83
CA TYR A 56 -9.50 16.02 -3.79
C TYR A 56 -8.85 16.03 -2.40
N THR A 57 -8.86 17.17 -1.71
CA THR A 57 -8.16 17.31 -0.41
C THR A 57 -8.76 16.39 0.65
N LYS A 58 -10.09 16.25 0.68
CA LYS A 58 -10.79 15.37 1.63
C LYS A 58 -10.52 13.91 1.30
N LEU A 59 -10.68 13.51 0.04
CA LEU A 59 -10.38 12.15 -0.43
C LEU A 59 -8.96 11.75 -0.06
N ARG A 60 -7.99 12.62 -0.38
CA ARG A 60 -6.59 12.39 -0.08
C ARG A 60 -6.38 12.20 1.42
N HIS A 61 -6.96 13.05 2.27
CA HIS A 61 -6.83 12.91 3.72
C HIS A 61 -7.37 11.58 4.23
N VAL A 62 -8.57 11.19 3.79
CA VAL A 62 -9.26 9.95 4.16
C VAL A 62 -8.45 8.71 3.75
N ILE A 63 -7.88 8.71 2.55
CA ILE A 63 -7.01 7.62 2.10
C ILE A 63 -5.68 7.62 2.89
N ASN A 64 -5.06 8.79 3.09
CA ASN A 64 -3.77 8.91 3.78
C ASN A 64 -3.82 8.42 5.23
N ASN A 65 -4.93 8.68 5.92
CA ASN A 65 -5.11 8.29 7.32
C ASN A 65 -5.73 6.89 7.50
N ALA A 66 -5.97 6.17 6.39
CA ALA A 66 -6.68 4.88 6.33
C ALA A 66 -8.02 4.91 7.06
N SER A 67 -8.86 5.91 6.78
CA SER A 67 -10.12 6.16 7.49
C SER A 67 -9.95 6.20 9.02
N GLY A 68 -8.85 6.84 9.45
CA GLY A 68 -8.48 6.98 10.85
C GLY A 68 -7.90 5.72 11.51
N LYS A 69 -7.69 4.61 10.80
CA LYS A 69 -7.14 3.38 11.38
C LYS A 69 -5.63 3.44 11.63
N LEU A 70 -4.89 4.23 10.86
CA LEU A 70 -3.43 4.33 11.00
C LEU A 70 -3.01 5.04 12.30
N ARG A 71 -3.73 6.08 12.71
CA ARG A 71 -3.38 6.86 13.90
C ARG A 71 -3.37 6.00 15.18
N PRO A 72 -4.44 5.26 15.53
CA PRO A 72 -4.45 4.40 16.71
C PRO A 72 -3.36 3.32 16.68
N LEU A 73 -3.03 2.79 15.50
CA LEU A 73 -1.95 1.83 15.34
C LEU A 73 -0.59 2.45 15.70
N VAL A 74 -0.29 3.63 15.16
CA VAL A 74 0.96 4.35 15.43
C VAL A 74 1.03 4.80 16.89
N GLU A 75 -0.05 5.36 17.43
CA GLU A 75 -0.14 5.76 18.85
C GLU A 75 0.01 4.55 19.79
N GLY A 76 -0.56 3.39 19.44
CA GLY A 76 -0.42 2.16 20.24
C GLY A 76 1.00 1.59 20.23
N LEU A 77 1.76 1.75 19.14
CA LEU A 77 3.14 1.27 19.05
C LEU A 77 4.14 2.23 19.69
N PHE A 78 3.91 3.54 19.57
CA PHE A 78 4.94 4.54 19.85
C PHE A 78 4.54 5.56 20.93
N GLY A 79 3.28 5.62 21.35
CA GLY A 79 2.79 6.64 22.28
C GLY A 79 3.46 6.64 23.65
N ASN A 80 4.03 5.51 24.07
CA ASN A 80 4.76 5.38 25.34
C ASN A 80 6.28 5.56 25.20
N ILE A 81 6.81 5.63 23.97
CA ILE A 81 8.26 5.69 23.70
C ILE A 81 8.68 6.93 22.91
N MET A 82 7.74 7.64 22.29
CA MET A 82 7.98 8.91 21.61
C MET A 82 7.34 10.07 22.38
N PRO A 83 8.01 11.23 22.48
CA PRO A 83 7.38 12.47 22.93
C PRO A 83 6.17 12.85 22.05
N PRO A 84 5.15 13.55 22.59
CA PRO A 84 3.95 13.91 21.83
C PRO A 84 4.21 14.72 20.56
N MET A 85 5.23 15.59 20.56
CA MET A 85 5.61 16.38 19.38
C MET A 85 6.20 15.49 18.28
N GLU A 86 7.13 14.62 18.66
CA GLU A 86 7.76 13.68 17.74
C GLU A 86 6.75 12.72 17.12
N LEU A 87 5.82 12.19 17.93
CA LEU A 87 4.75 11.32 17.45
C LEU A 87 3.87 12.02 16.41
N ARG A 88 3.59 13.32 16.61
CA ARG A 88 2.82 14.14 15.67
C ARG A 88 3.57 14.36 14.36
N GLU A 89 4.87 14.63 14.43
CA GLU A 89 5.73 14.73 13.25
C GLU A 89 5.77 13.41 12.48
N PHE A 90 5.89 12.29 13.19
CA PHE A 90 5.90 10.95 12.58
C PHE A 90 4.56 10.60 11.91
N LEU A 91 3.43 10.91 12.55
CA LEU A 91 2.10 10.79 11.92
C LEU A 91 1.99 11.68 10.68
N THR A 92 2.54 12.89 10.72
CA THR A 92 2.54 13.81 9.58
C THR A 92 3.38 13.27 8.43
N LEU A 93 4.54 12.67 8.72
CA LEU A 93 5.35 11.97 7.72
C LEU A 93 4.58 10.81 7.07
N ILE A 94 3.86 10.00 7.85
CA ILE A 94 3.07 8.88 7.32
C ILE A 94 1.93 9.40 6.43
N PHE A 95 1.21 10.43 6.87
CA PHE A 95 0.05 10.94 6.14
C PHE A 95 0.45 11.75 4.91
N TYR A 96 1.50 12.56 5.01
CA TYR A 96 1.91 13.53 4.00
C TYR A 96 3.42 13.49 3.76
N PRO A 97 3.95 12.36 3.27
CA PRO A 97 5.39 12.15 3.21
C PRO A 97 6.08 13.15 2.29
N ARG A 98 5.47 13.53 1.16
CA ARG A 98 6.07 14.50 0.23
C ARG A 98 6.18 15.88 0.88
N GLU A 99 5.06 16.38 1.41
CA GLU A 99 5.03 17.68 2.06
C GLU A 99 5.97 17.77 3.26
N MET A 100 6.01 16.71 4.06
CA MET A 100 6.89 16.64 5.21
C MET A 100 8.36 16.67 4.76
N LEU A 101 8.76 15.79 3.83
CA LEU A 101 10.13 15.72 3.33
C LEU A 101 10.56 17.01 2.63
N ASP A 102 9.68 17.64 1.86
CA ASP A 102 9.95 18.94 1.22
C ASP A 102 10.17 20.05 2.27
N ALA A 103 9.35 20.07 3.32
CA ALA A 103 9.48 21.06 4.39
C ALA A 103 10.77 20.91 5.20
N ILE A 104 11.26 19.68 5.41
CA ILE A 104 12.50 19.43 6.16
C ILE A 104 13.74 19.32 5.26
N LYS A 105 13.59 19.39 3.94
CA LYS A 105 14.68 19.26 2.96
C LYS A 105 15.90 20.11 3.30
N PRO A 106 15.78 21.40 3.69
CA PRO A 106 16.96 22.21 4.06
C PRO A 106 17.70 21.66 5.29
N ARG A 107 17.00 21.02 6.23
CA ARG A 107 17.60 20.39 7.41
C ARG A 107 18.32 19.08 7.07
N LEU A 108 17.88 18.40 6.01
CA LEU A 108 18.46 17.15 5.54
C LEU A 108 19.70 17.36 4.66
N GLU A 109 20.07 18.60 4.31
CA GLU A 109 21.33 18.88 3.59
C GLU A 109 22.57 18.51 4.39
N ASN A 110 22.46 18.41 5.72
CA ASN A 110 23.52 17.87 6.56
C ASN A 110 23.48 16.33 6.55
N PRO A 111 24.53 15.64 6.08
CA PRO A 111 24.52 14.17 5.97
C PRO A 111 24.32 13.44 7.30
N ALA A 112 24.82 13.97 8.42
CA ALA A 112 24.63 13.36 9.73
C ALA A 112 23.16 13.46 10.19
N THR A 113 22.52 14.60 9.93
CA THR A 113 21.09 14.80 10.21
C THR A 113 20.20 13.96 9.31
N GLU A 114 20.51 13.85 8.01
CA GLU A 114 19.80 12.95 7.11
C GLU A 114 19.92 11.50 7.56
N ARG A 115 21.13 11.08 7.95
CA ARG A 115 21.39 9.73 8.45
C ARG A 115 20.57 9.42 9.68
N GLU A 116 20.59 10.28 10.69
CA GLU A 116 19.79 10.10 11.91
C GLU A 116 18.29 10.03 11.59
N PHE A 117 17.80 10.95 10.75
CA PHE A 117 16.40 11.00 10.34
C PHE A 117 15.98 9.70 9.63
N CYS A 118 16.75 9.23 8.65
CA CYS A 118 16.42 8.05 7.87
C CYS A 118 16.46 6.78 8.73
N HIS A 119 17.53 6.56 9.51
CA HIS A 119 17.63 5.39 10.38
C HIS A 119 16.47 5.31 11.37
N LYS A 120 16.18 6.42 12.04
CA LYS A 120 15.09 6.51 13.01
C LYS A 120 13.74 6.20 12.38
N ASN A 121 13.40 6.89 11.29
CA ASN A 121 12.07 6.75 10.67
C ASN A 121 11.91 5.41 9.97
N LEU A 122 12.93 4.88 9.27
CA LEU A 122 12.87 3.56 8.67
C LEU A 122 12.65 2.48 9.73
N LYS A 123 13.34 2.55 10.88
CA LYS A 123 13.17 1.59 11.97
C LYS A 123 11.73 1.54 12.48
N HIS A 124 11.12 2.71 12.66
CA HIS A 124 9.73 2.82 13.10
C HIS A 124 8.74 2.39 12.01
N LEU A 125 8.99 2.77 10.75
CA LEU A 125 8.15 2.37 9.62
C LEU A 125 8.16 0.85 9.41
N PHE A 126 9.33 0.20 9.47
CA PHE A 126 9.43 -1.26 9.39
C PHE A 126 8.77 -1.95 10.59
N SER A 127 8.78 -1.33 11.77
CA SER A 127 7.99 -1.83 12.90
C SER A 127 6.49 -1.81 12.62
N ILE A 128 5.96 -0.75 11.97
CA ILE A 128 4.55 -0.69 11.54
C ILE A 128 4.28 -1.75 10.46
N LEU A 129 5.16 -1.86 9.45
CA LEU A 129 5.01 -2.83 8.36
C LEU A 129 4.93 -4.25 8.88
N ARG A 130 5.73 -4.62 9.90
CA ARG A 130 5.68 -5.95 10.53
C ARG A 130 4.36 -6.23 11.24
N VAL A 131 3.68 -5.21 11.77
CA VAL A 131 2.35 -5.39 12.35
C VAL A 131 1.29 -5.56 11.26
N LEU A 132 1.36 -4.74 10.20
CA LEU A 132 0.43 -4.81 9.08
C LEU A 132 0.60 -6.09 8.25
N SER A 133 1.84 -6.55 8.05
CA SER A 133 2.18 -7.70 7.22
C SER A 133 1.63 -9.02 7.73
N LYS A 134 1.34 -9.14 9.04
CA LYS A 134 0.75 -10.34 9.65
C LYS A 134 -0.59 -10.76 9.04
N ARG A 135 -1.28 -9.87 8.34
CA ARG A 135 -2.55 -10.14 7.67
C ARG A 135 -2.40 -10.64 6.24
N TYR A 136 -1.18 -10.68 5.72
CA TYR A 136 -0.91 -10.89 4.30
C TYR A 136 0.15 -11.97 4.08
N GLY A 137 -0.02 -12.72 3.00
CA GLY A 137 1.00 -13.65 2.52
C GLY A 137 2.21 -12.94 1.92
N LEU A 138 3.32 -13.67 1.83
CA LEU A 138 4.59 -13.18 1.28
C LEU A 138 4.45 -12.59 -0.14
N GLU A 139 3.62 -13.19 -1.00
CA GLU A 139 3.40 -12.70 -2.36
C GLU A 139 2.83 -11.27 -2.39
N LYS A 140 1.88 -10.96 -1.50
CA LYS A 140 1.29 -9.62 -1.39
C LYS A 140 2.33 -8.62 -0.89
N ILE A 141 3.16 -9.01 0.08
CA ILE A 141 4.28 -8.20 0.56
C ILE A 141 5.27 -7.91 -0.57
N TYR A 142 5.62 -8.93 -1.36
CA TYR A 142 6.53 -8.79 -2.51
C TYR A 142 5.97 -7.82 -3.56
N LYS A 143 4.66 -7.92 -3.87
CA LYS A 143 3.96 -7.03 -4.82
C LYS A 143 3.90 -5.57 -4.35
N ILE A 144 3.73 -5.33 -3.04
CA ILE A 144 3.66 -3.97 -2.46
C ILE A 144 5.04 -3.34 -2.32
N SER A 145 6.08 -4.16 -2.15
CA SER A 145 7.45 -3.70 -1.99
C SER A 145 7.93 -2.91 -3.22
N PRO A 146 8.66 -1.80 -3.04
CA PRO A 146 9.18 -0.99 -4.14
C PRO A 146 10.03 -1.84 -5.08
N ILE A 147 9.80 -1.76 -6.39
CA ILE A 147 10.39 -2.70 -7.37
C ILE A 147 11.92 -2.68 -7.36
N ASP A 148 12.52 -1.50 -7.29
CA ASP A 148 13.98 -1.32 -7.31
C ASP A 148 14.66 -1.67 -5.99
N TYR A 149 13.90 -1.68 -4.88
CA TYR A 149 14.41 -1.97 -3.53
C TYR A 149 13.82 -3.26 -2.97
N ARG A 150 13.25 -4.12 -3.81
CA ARG A 150 12.35 -5.17 -3.34
C ARG A 150 13.02 -6.13 -2.36
N ASP A 151 14.17 -6.68 -2.72
CA ASP A 151 14.85 -7.67 -1.89
C ASP A 151 15.38 -7.04 -0.59
N LEU A 152 15.94 -5.83 -0.68
CA LEU A 152 16.31 -5.01 0.49
C LEU A 152 15.11 -4.77 1.42
N PHE A 153 13.95 -4.46 0.85
CA PHE A 153 12.73 -4.18 1.61
C PHE A 153 12.22 -5.42 2.35
N ILE A 154 12.25 -6.58 1.67
CA ILE A 154 11.92 -7.87 2.27
C ILE A 154 12.91 -8.19 3.39
N GLU A 155 14.20 -7.97 3.17
CA GLU A 155 15.23 -8.17 4.17
C GLU A 155 15.00 -7.30 5.41
N LEU A 156 14.83 -5.98 5.24
CA LEU A 156 14.54 -5.05 6.34
C LEU A 156 13.23 -5.41 7.08
N LEU A 157 12.22 -5.92 6.36
CA LEU A 157 10.97 -6.39 6.98
C LEU A 157 11.20 -7.60 7.90
N HIS A 158 12.04 -8.54 7.47
CA HIS A 158 12.41 -9.76 8.20
C HIS A 158 13.59 -9.60 9.15
N GLU A 159 14.14 -8.38 9.26
CA GLU A 159 15.24 -8.02 10.18
C GLU A 159 14.75 -7.47 11.55
N PRO A 160 14.04 -8.24 12.38
CA PRO A 160 14.04 -8.02 13.83
C PRO A 160 14.72 -9.18 14.58
N SER A 161 15.39 -10.10 13.89
CA SER A 161 16.03 -11.27 14.51
C SER A 161 17.15 -10.81 15.44
N ALA A 162 17.00 -11.09 16.73
CA ALA A 162 17.93 -10.73 17.79
C ALA A 162 19.39 -11.21 17.56
N ASP A 163 19.60 -12.08 16.57
CA ASP A 163 20.88 -12.70 16.24
C ASP A 163 21.77 -11.87 15.29
N ARG A 164 21.19 -10.92 14.54
CA ARG A 164 21.94 -10.03 13.64
C ARG A 164 21.93 -8.63 14.24
N GLY A 165 23.08 -8.17 14.73
CA GLY A 165 23.19 -6.90 15.47
C GLY A 165 22.80 -5.66 14.65
N ASN A 166 22.68 -4.51 15.31
CA ASN A 166 22.35 -3.21 14.68
C ASN A 166 23.31 -2.82 13.52
N GLU A 167 24.51 -3.39 13.45
CA GLU A 167 25.50 -3.16 12.40
C GLU A 167 24.99 -3.61 11.03
N TYR A 168 24.31 -4.78 10.96
CA TYR A 168 23.78 -5.30 9.71
C TYR A 168 22.68 -4.40 9.14
N TYR A 169 21.69 -4.09 9.97
CA TYR A 169 20.64 -3.14 9.64
C TYR A 169 21.21 -1.78 9.23
N SER A 170 22.26 -1.32 9.92
CA SER A 170 22.90 -0.06 9.57
C SER A 170 23.54 -0.10 8.18
N ALA A 171 24.28 -1.17 7.86
CA ALA A 171 24.93 -1.35 6.57
C ALA A 171 23.96 -1.40 5.38
N LEU A 172 22.80 -2.06 5.56
CA LEU A 172 21.74 -2.12 4.55
C LEU A 172 21.21 -0.73 4.16
N ILE A 173 21.16 0.19 5.13
CA ILE A 173 20.61 1.52 4.94
C ILE A 173 21.72 2.52 4.56
N ASP A 174 22.88 2.47 5.21
CA ASP A 174 23.96 3.44 5.05
C ASP A 174 24.40 3.58 3.59
N THR A 175 24.50 2.46 2.86
CA THR A 175 24.82 2.49 1.42
C THR A 175 23.82 3.32 0.61
N ILE A 176 22.53 3.26 0.94
CA ILE A 176 21.49 4.04 0.26
C ILE A 176 21.59 5.53 0.62
N LEU A 177 21.89 5.82 1.89
CA LEU A 177 22.05 7.19 2.38
C LEU A 177 23.29 7.87 1.79
N GLU A 178 24.41 7.16 1.69
CA GLU A 178 25.66 7.66 1.08
C GLU A 178 25.48 8.05 -0.40
N ASN A 179 24.49 7.45 -1.07
CA ASN A 179 24.11 7.77 -2.44
C ASN A 179 22.97 8.80 -2.54
N GLY A 180 22.60 9.46 -1.43
CA GLY A 180 21.57 10.51 -1.39
C GLY A 180 20.14 10.01 -1.62
N LYS A 181 19.90 8.71 -1.37
CA LYS A 181 18.61 8.04 -1.61
C LYS A 181 17.79 7.79 -0.35
N GLY A 182 18.25 8.25 0.81
CA GLY A 182 17.59 8.05 2.10
C GLY A 182 16.14 8.57 2.16
N PRO A 183 15.89 9.86 1.84
CA PRO A 183 14.54 10.42 1.82
C PRO A 183 13.59 9.70 0.85
N GLU A 184 14.11 9.24 -0.29
CA GLU A 184 13.33 8.45 -1.26
C GLU A 184 12.93 7.09 -0.67
N LEU A 185 13.86 6.39 -0.01
CA LEU A 185 13.58 5.13 0.68
C LEU A 185 12.52 5.33 1.80
N VAL A 186 12.61 6.41 2.58
CA VAL A 186 11.58 6.77 3.58
C VAL A 186 10.22 6.97 2.90
N HIS A 187 10.16 7.74 1.81
CA HIS A 187 8.92 7.98 1.06
C HIS A 187 8.29 6.67 0.56
N LEU A 188 9.09 5.79 -0.02
CA LEU A 188 8.66 4.50 -0.53
C LEU A 188 8.17 3.58 0.60
N THR A 189 8.83 3.62 1.76
CA THR A 189 8.43 2.84 2.94
C THR A 189 7.11 3.34 3.53
N VAL A 190 6.89 4.66 3.57
CA VAL A 190 5.58 5.24 3.93
C VAL A 190 4.49 4.80 2.95
N ARG A 191 4.79 4.78 1.64
CA ARG A 191 3.83 4.29 0.63
C ARG A 191 3.46 2.83 0.88
N ALA A 192 4.42 1.97 1.21
CA ALA A 192 4.17 0.58 1.56
C ALA A 192 3.32 0.43 2.84
N VAL A 193 3.58 1.23 3.89
CA VAL A 193 2.76 1.25 5.12
C VAL A 193 1.29 1.53 4.77
N ARG A 194 1.07 2.55 3.94
CA ARG A 194 -0.29 2.96 3.54
C ARG A 194 -0.98 1.92 2.65
N ASN A 195 -0.24 1.32 1.72
CA ASN A 195 -0.74 0.26 0.85
C ASN A 195 -1.08 -1.04 1.61
N LEU A 196 -0.46 -1.30 2.76
CA LEU A 196 -0.82 -2.43 3.62
C LEU A 196 -1.93 -2.09 4.62
N ALA A 197 -2.13 -0.80 4.93
CA ALA A 197 -3.19 -0.36 5.83
C ALA A 197 -4.58 -0.46 5.19
N ILE A 198 -4.66 -0.27 3.87
CA ILE A 198 -5.87 -0.44 3.05
C ILE A 198 -5.59 -1.47 1.97
N ASP A 199 -6.25 -2.62 2.03
CA ASP A 199 -6.08 -3.71 1.06
C ASP A 199 -6.85 -3.46 -0.24
N GLU A 200 -8.05 -2.89 -0.11
CA GLU A 200 -8.94 -2.56 -1.21
C GLU A 200 -9.58 -1.20 -0.97
N LEU A 201 -9.59 -0.36 -1.99
CA LEU A 201 -10.31 0.91 -2.01
C LEU A 201 -11.52 0.77 -2.95
N ILE A 202 -12.72 0.86 -2.40
CA ILE A 202 -13.96 0.85 -3.16
C ILE A 202 -14.51 2.27 -3.22
N ILE A 203 -14.65 2.80 -4.43
CA ILE A 203 -15.34 4.06 -4.69
C ILE A 203 -16.79 3.75 -5.03
N ALA A 204 -17.70 4.08 -4.12
CA ALA A 204 -19.13 3.80 -4.19
C ALA A 204 -19.91 4.97 -4.80
N GLY A 205 -19.43 5.44 -5.95
CA GLY A 205 -20.08 6.49 -6.74
C GLY A 205 -19.87 7.91 -6.23
N ASP A 206 -20.40 8.83 -7.04
CA ASP A 206 -20.38 10.28 -6.84
C ASP A 206 -18.96 10.80 -6.65
N CYS A 207 -18.11 10.39 -7.59
CA CYS A 207 -16.70 10.74 -7.70
C CYS A 207 -16.51 12.17 -8.23
N TRP A 208 -17.32 12.54 -9.21
CA TRP A 208 -17.31 13.86 -9.87
C TRP A 208 -18.45 14.76 -9.37
N ASP A 209 -18.53 15.94 -9.99
CA ASP A 209 -19.50 17.00 -9.70
C ASP A 209 -19.16 17.86 -8.47
N ARG A 210 -19.59 19.13 -8.47
CA ARG A 210 -19.53 20.14 -7.39
C ARG A 210 -18.14 20.61 -6.93
N GLY A 211 -17.18 19.70 -6.79
CA GLY A 211 -15.82 20.02 -6.35
C GLY A 211 -14.95 20.51 -7.50
N GLN A 212 -13.96 21.35 -7.15
CA GLN A 212 -13.15 22.05 -8.14
C GLN A 212 -12.14 21.15 -8.88
N ARG A 213 -11.82 19.96 -8.35
CA ARG A 213 -10.65 19.16 -8.77
C ARG A 213 -10.96 17.67 -8.96
N GLY A 214 -12.01 17.37 -9.72
CA GLY A 214 -12.32 15.99 -10.16
C GLY A 214 -11.16 15.33 -10.94
N ASP A 215 -10.37 16.12 -11.67
CA ASP A 215 -9.13 15.67 -12.32
C ASP A 215 -8.16 15.03 -11.33
N LYS A 216 -7.87 15.72 -10.21
CA LYS A 216 -6.95 15.24 -9.19
C LYS A 216 -7.49 14.06 -8.39
N VAL A 217 -8.81 13.95 -8.25
CA VAL A 217 -9.45 12.77 -7.66
C VAL A 217 -9.10 11.54 -8.49
N VAL A 218 -9.30 11.61 -9.81
CA VAL A 218 -9.00 10.51 -10.73
C VAL A 218 -7.50 10.17 -10.72
N ASP A 219 -6.63 11.17 -10.87
CA ASP A 219 -5.17 10.97 -10.83
C ASP A 219 -4.72 10.25 -9.55
N TYR A 220 -5.34 10.62 -8.43
CA TYR A 220 -5.00 10.07 -7.14
C TYR A 220 -5.46 8.62 -6.97
N MET A 221 -6.62 8.26 -7.52
CA MET A 221 -7.13 6.89 -7.53
C MET A 221 -6.28 5.99 -8.44
N MET A 222 -5.86 6.49 -9.60
CA MET A 222 -5.07 5.71 -10.59
C MET A 222 -3.73 5.21 -10.05
N VAL A 223 -3.18 5.84 -9.01
CA VAL A 223 -1.91 5.44 -8.40
C VAL A 223 -2.07 4.58 -7.14
N GLN A 224 -3.30 4.27 -6.73
CA GLN A 224 -3.58 3.33 -5.64
C GLN A 224 -3.50 1.88 -6.15
N PRO A 225 -3.08 0.92 -5.31
CA PRO A 225 -2.74 -0.43 -5.78
C PRO A 225 -3.94 -1.32 -6.12
N ASN A 226 -5.10 -1.12 -5.49
CA ASN A 226 -6.27 -1.98 -5.65
C ASN A 226 -7.55 -1.16 -5.48
N VAL A 227 -8.09 -0.68 -6.59
CA VAL A 227 -9.28 0.18 -6.61
C VAL A 227 -10.41 -0.50 -7.36
N ALA A 228 -11.57 -0.59 -6.73
CA ALA A 228 -12.83 -0.91 -7.38
C ALA A 228 -13.69 0.36 -7.46
N PHE A 229 -14.46 0.49 -8.54
CA PHE A 229 -15.28 1.67 -8.80
C PHE A 229 -16.69 1.26 -9.20
N THR A 230 -17.68 1.87 -8.56
CA THR A 230 -19.11 1.75 -8.89
C THR A 230 -19.62 3.13 -9.29
N TRP A 231 -20.38 3.19 -10.38
CA TRP A 231 -20.95 4.45 -10.88
C TRP A 231 -22.11 4.92 -10.01
N GLY A 232 -22.02 6.17 -9.53
CA GLY A 232 -23.11 6.90 -8.88
C GLY A 232 -24.00 7.63 -9.88
N ASN A 233 -25.07 8.25 -9.37
CA ASN A 233 -25.99 9.03 -10.20
C ASN A 233 -25.32 10.31 -10.74
N HIS A 234 -24.47 10.97 -9.95
CA HIS A 234 -23.74 12.14 -10.42
C HIS A 234 -22.70 11.77 -11.48
N ASP A 235 -22.05 10.60 -11.33
CA ASP A 235 -21.09 10.13 -12.33
C ASP A 235 -21.77 9.82 -13.67
N ALA A 236 -22.93 9.16 -13.63
CA ALA A 236 -23.73 8.89 -14.83
C ALA A 236 -24.24 10.19 -15.48
N ALA A 237 -24.66 11.17 -14.68
CA ALA A 237 -25.07 12.48 -15.18
C ALA A 237 -23.92 13.20 -15.90
N TRP A 238 -22.72 13.20 -15.30
CA TRP A 238 -21.51 13.76 -15.90
C TRP A 238 -21.14 13.08 -17.22
N LEU A 239 -21.17 11.75 -17.28
CA LEU A 239 -20.92 11.01 -18.53
C LEU A 239 -21.95 11.36 -19.59
N GLY A 240 -23.23 11.45 -19.21
CA GLY A 240 -24.32 11.83 -20.10
C GLY A 240 -24.17 13.26 -20.64
N ALA A 241 -23.72 14.20 -19.80
CA ALA A 241 -23.41 15.56 -20.23
C ALA A 241 -22.23 15.57 -21.22
N CYS A 242 -21.16 14.81 -20.96
CA CYS A 242 -20.00 14.69 -21.84
C CYS A 242 -20.32 14.13 -23.24
N ILE A 243 -21.35 13.29 -23.36
CA ILE A 243 -21.81 12.77 -24.66
C ILE A 243 -22.88 13.64 -25.33
N GLY A 244 -23.16 14.84 -24.79
CA GLY A 244 -24.00 15.84 -25.44
C GLY A 244 -25.47 15.83 -25.01
N ASN A 245 -25.84 15.19 -23.89
CA ASN A 245 -27.22 15.28 -23.40
C ASN A 245 -27.50 16.66 -22.78
N GLU A 246 -28.32 17.47 -23.45
CA GLU A 246 -28.61 18.85 -23.03
C GLU A 246 -29.23 18.97 -21.63
N ALA A 247 -30.13 18.04 -21.25
CA ALA A 247 -30.74 18.07 -19.92
C ALA A 247 -29.73 17.78 -18.81
N LEU A 248 -28.77 16.89 -19.09
CA LEU A 248 -27.70 16.58 -18.15
C LEU A 248 -26.63 17.68 -18.14
N ILE A 249 -26.32 18.31 -19.28
CA ILE A 249 -25.44 19.50 -19.34
C ILE A 249 -26.02 20.65 -18.51
N ALA A 250 -27.33 20.85 -18.54
CA ALA A 250 -27.99 21.87 -17.71
C ALA A 250 -28.07 21.49 -16.22
N HIS A 251 -27.88 20.20 -15.89
CA HIS A 251 -27.96 19.69 -14.52
C HIS A 251 -26.61 19.74 -13.78
N VAL A 252 -25.53 19.29 -14.44
CA VAL A 252 -24.18 19.16 -13.85
C VAL A 252 -23.34 20.42 -13.93
#